data_AF-A0A6N9PVB4-F1
#
_entry.id   AF-A0A6N9PVB4-F1
#
_cell.length_a   1.000
_cell.length_b   1.000
_cell.length_c   1.000
_cell.angle_alpha   90.00
_cell.angle_beta   90.00
_cell.angle_gamma   90.00
#
_symmetry.space_group_name_H-M   'P 1'
#
loop_
_entity.id
_entity.type
_entity.pdbx_description
1 polymer ?
#
loop_
_entity_poly.entity_id
_entity_poly.type
_entity_poly.pdbx_seq_one_letter_code
_entity_poly.pdbx_strand_id
1 'polypeptide(L)'
;MKIKSIAAICKKGKQVVLYNRYESGGTLQQYIGDGMTAYPVSGLPELDEESILTIFDVPEKQREDWFVRVMDAPEGINFEDTDANEKMIERDNLSIIFSGHTLKPLQTRRGLVFIQSRYLSPVSDVLDVLELYERFTPNGTPYIVA
;
A
#
# COMPACT_ATOMS: atom_id res chain seq x y z
N MET A 1 -6.82 11.63 -8.83
CA MET A 1 -6.84 11.69 -7.35
C MET A 1 -6.29 10.39 -6.81
N LYS A 2 -5.37 10.46 -5.84
CA LYS A 2 -4.66 9.28 -5.30
C LYS A 2 -5.61 8.16 -4.86
N ILE A 3 -6.76 8.52 -4.25
CA ILE A 3 -7.85 7.60 -3.87
C ILE A 3 -8.40 6.80 -5.05
N LYS A 4 -8.58 7.40 -6.25
CA LYS A 4 -9.09 6.66 -7.43
C LYS A 4 -8.10 5.59 -7.89
N SER A 5 -6.80 5.86 -7.80
CA SER A 5 -5.76 4.88 -8.11
C SER A 5 -5.73 3.74 -7.09
N ILE A 6 -5.87 4.08 -5.79
CA ILE A 6 -5.99 3.08 -4.71
C ILE A 6 -7.23 2.20 -4.90
N ALA A 7 -8.38 2.81 -5.23
CA ALA A 7 -9.61 2.09 -5.53
C ALA A 7 -9.44 1.14 -6.71
N ALA A 8 -8.75 1.57 -7.78
CA ALA A 8 -8.48 0.70 -8.94
C ALA A 8 -7.62 -0.53 -8.58
N ILE A 9 -6.65 -0.37 -7.66
CA ILE A 9 -5.85 -1.48 -7.14
C ILE A 9 -6.76 -2.49 -6.42
N CYS A 10 -7.57 -2.02 -5.47
CA CYS A 10 -8.46 -2.84 -4.65
C CYS A 10 -9.56 -3.53 -5.50
N LYS A 11 -10.15 -2.81 -6.46
CA LYS A 11 -11.19 -3.32 -7.38
C LYS A 11 -10.75 -4.54 -8.16
N LYS A 12 -9.46 -4.66 -8.51
CA LYS A 12 -8.95 -5.82 -9.27
C LYS A 12 -9.06 -7.13 -8.48
N GLY A 13 -8.98 -7.07 -7.14
CA GLY A 13 -9.16 -8.23 -6.26
C GLY A 13 -10.50 -8.28 -5.52
N LYS A 14 -11.37 -7.26 -5.71
CA LYS A 14 -12.55 -7.00 -4.87
C LYS A 14 -12.24 -7.09 -3.37
N GLN A 15 -11.06 -6.60 -2.98
CA GLN A 15 -10.59 -6.65 -1.60
C GLN A 15 -10.05 -5.29 -1.19
N VAL A 16 -10.39 -4.87 0.04
CA VAL A 16 -9.80 -3.71 0.68
C VAL A 16 -9.51 -4.02 2.15
N VAL A 17 -8.38 -3.53 2.63
CA VAL A 17 -7.96 -3.57 4.02
C VAL A 17 -7.78 -2.12 4.48
N LEU A 18 -8.52 -1.74 5.52
CA LEU A 18 -8.36 -0.51 6.27
C LEU A 18 -7.46 -0.81 7.47
N TYR A 19 -6.28 -0.19 7.50
CA TYR A 19 -5.35 -0.29 8.62
C TYR A 19 -5.51 0.95 9.51
N ASN A 20 -5.84 0.72 10.77
CA ASN A 20 -5.92 1.75 11.80
C ASN A 20 -4.59 1.82 12.54
N ARG A 21 -3.96 3.00 12.53
CA ARG A 21 -2.78 3.30 13.34
C ARG A 21 -3.13 4.39 14.33
N TYR A 22 -2.98 4.09 15.61
CA TYR A 22 -3.16 5.06 16.68
C TYR A 22 -1.80 5.64 17.08
N GLU A 23 -1.66 6.95 16.98
CA GLU A 23 -0.48 7.65 17.51
C GLU A 23 -0.57 7.78 19.03
N SER A 24 0.54 8.13 19.69
CA SER A 24 0.63 8.26 21.16
C SER A 24 -0.36 9.27 21.78
N GLY A 25 -1.00 10.12 20.96
CA GLY A 25 -2.06 11.05 21.36
C GLY A 25 -3.49 10.56 21.13
N GLY A 26 -3.69 9.32 20.69
CA GLY A 26 -5.01 8.76 20.35
C GLY A 26 -5.53 9.20 18.97
N THR A 27 -4.76 10.00 18.22
CA THR A 27 -5.07 10.35 16.84
C THR A 27 -5.04 9.09 15.96
N LEU A 28 -6.14 8.85 15.25
CA LEU A 28 -6.24 7.78 14.27
C LEU A 28 -5.72 8.25 12.91
N GLN A 29 -4.72 7.55 12.38
CA GLN A 29 -4.29 7.63 10.99
C GLN A 29 -4.68 6.35 10.27
N GLN A 30 -5.45 6.47 9.19
CA GLN A 30 -5.89 5.32 8.40
C GLN A 30 -5.06 5.13 7.13
N TYR A 31 -4.90 3.88 6.74
CA TYR A 31 -4.30 3.48 5.48
C TYR A 31 -5.25 2.55 4.73
N ILE A 32 -5.31 2.70 3.41
CA ILE A 32 -6.09 1.83 2.53
C ILE A 32 -5.14 0.91 1.76
N GLY A 33 -5.48 -0.37 1.66
CA GLY A 33 -4.68 -1.37 0.96
C GLY A 33 -5.52 -2.48 0.33
N ASP A 34 -4.89 -3.32 -0.49
CA ASP A 34 -5.46 -4.60 -0.95
C ASP A 34 -4.97 -5.79 -0.11
N GLY A 35 -4.20 -5.53 0.96
CA GLY A 35 -3.49 -6.53 1.77
C GLY A 35 -2.01 -6.66 1.40
N MET A 36 -1.58 -6.22 0.22
CA MET A 36 -0.17 -6.23 -0.21
C MET A 36 0.49 -4.85 -0.08
N THR A 37 -0.31 -3.79 -0.07
CA THR A 37 0.13 -2.40 0.09
C THR A 37 -0.70 -1.67 1.13
N ALA A 38 -0.20 -0.55 1.65
CA ALA A 38 -0.93 0.36 2.51
C ALA A 38 -0.60 1.80 2.10
N TYR A 39 -1.62 2.60 1.78
CA TYR A 39 -1.46 4.01 1.37
C TYR A 39 -2.08 4.91 2.43
N PRO A 40 -1.35 5.91 2.96
CA PRO A 40 -1.90 6.82 3.95
C PRO A 40 -3.04 7.64 3.35
N VAL A 41 -4.07 7.86 4.16
CA VAL A 41 -5.22 8.67 3.80
C VAL A 41 -5.37 9.80 4.79
N SER A 42 -5.33 11.02 4.28
CA SER A 42 -5.46 12.24 5.08
C SER A 42 -6.67 13.06 4.60
N GLY A 43 -7.35 13.72 5.52
CA GLY A 43 -8.44 14.65 5.19
C GLY A 43 -9.77 14.01 4.82
N LEU A 44 -9.94 12.72 5.14
CA LEU A 44 -11.24 12.04 5.10
C LEU A 44 -11.75 11.80 6.53
N PRO A 45 -13.07 11.68 6.73
CA PRO A 45 -13.63 11.09 7.95
C PRO A 45 -13.08 9.67 8.17
N GLU A 46 -13.22 9.18 9.40
CA GLU A 46 -12.94 7.78 9.70
C GLU A 46 -13.74 6.87 8.78
N LEU A 47 -13.02 5.98 8.10
CA LEU A 47 -13.55 5.02 7.15
C LEU A 47 -13.83 3.70 7.87
N ASP A 48 -14.97 3.14 7.53
CA ASP A 48 -15.44 1.81 7.86
C ASP A 48 -15.73 1.02 6.58
N GLU A 49 -16.29 -0.17 6.74
CA GLU A 49 -16.62 -1.06 5.62
C GLU A 49 -17.62 -0.46 4.61
N GLU A 50 -18.59 0.33 5.07
CA GLU A 50 -19.63 0.87 4.21
C GLU A 50 -19.16 2.12 3.47
N SER A 51 -18.52 3.03 4.20
CA SER A 51 -17.99 4.28 3.67
C SER A 51 -16.86 4.06 2.66
N ILE A 52 -15.98 3.07 2.87
CA ILE A 52 -14.91 2.77 1.90
C ILE A 52 -15.48 2.27 0.56
N LEU A 53 -16.49 1.41 0.59
CA LEU A 53 -17.15 0.91 -0.61
C LEU A 53 -17.93 2.02 -1.33
N THR A 54 -18.47 2.98 -0.58
CA THR A 54 -19.12 4.18 -1.13
C THR A 54 -18.09 5.09 -1.82
N ILE A 55 -16.96 5.38 -1.18
CA ILE A 55 -15.86 6.18 -1.77
C ILE A 55 -15.28 5.50 -3.01
N PHE A 56 -15.25 4.17 -3.02
CA PHE A 56 -14.82 3.39 -4.17
C PHE A 56 -15.86 3.33 -5.30
N ASP A 57 -17.02 3.98 -5.16
CA ASP A 57 -18.13 3.89 -6.11
C ASP A 57 -18.54 2.43 -6.39
N VAL A 58 -18.62 1.59 -5.34
CA VAL A 58 -19.07 0.19 -5.44
C VAL A 58 -20.60 0.14 -5.29
N PRO A 59 -21.34 -0.29 -6.33
CA PRO A 59 -22.79 -0.43 -6.25
C PRO A 59 -23.21 -1.41 -5.16
N GLU A 60 -24.28 -1.13 -4.42
CA GLU A 60 -24.78 -1.99 -3.33
C GLU A 60 -24.92 -3.47 -3.73
N LYS A 61 -25.49 -3.72 -4.91
CA LYS A 61 -25.66 -5.06 -5.50
C LYS A 61 -24.36 -5.83 -5.78
N GLN A 62 -23.20 -5.17 -5.70
CA GLN A 62 -21.89 -5.79 -5.88
C GLN A 62 -21.13 -5.93 -4.57
N ARG A 63 -21.60 -5.32 -3.46
CA ARG A 63 -20.86 -5.26 -2.19
C ARG A 63 -20.70 -6.63 -1.52
N GLU A 64 -21.63 -7.55 -1.76
CA GLU A 64 -21.54 -8.93 -1.24
C GLU A 64 -20.34 -9.72 -1.82
N ASP A 65 -19.85 -9.34 -3.00
CA ASP A 65 -18.67 -9.94 -3.61
C ASP A 65 -17.35 -9.34 -3.08
N TRP A 66 -17.41 -8.31 -2.23
CA TRP A 66 -16.23 -7.64 -1.71
C TRP A 66 -15.79 -8.22 -0.38
N PHE A 67 -14.48 -8.36 -0.24
CA PHE A 67 -13.86 -8.67 1.04
C PHE A 67 -13.27 -7.40 1.65
N VAL A 68 -13.95 -6.88 2.67
CA VAL A 68 -13.51 -5.70 3.42
C VAL A 68 -13.00 -6.13 4.78
N ARG A 69 -11.82 -5.64 5.17
CA ARG A 69 -11.27 -5.85 6.52
C ARG A 69 -10.91 -4.52 7.13
N VAL A 70 -11.35 -4.30 8.36
CA VAL A 70 -10.88 -3.21 9.21
C VAL A 70 -10.04 -3.84 10.31
N MET A 71 -8.80 -3.40 10.46
CA MET A 71 -7.88 -3.96 11.45
C MET A 71 -6.84 -2.93 11.88
N ASP A 72 -6.20 -3.18 13.01
CA ASP A 72 -5.04 -2.40 13.42
C ASP A 72 -3.86 -2.62 12.46
N ALA A 73 -2.97 -1.63 12.40
CA ALA A 73 -1.74 -1.72 11.64
C ALA A 73 -0.96 -2.99 12.03
N PRO A 74 -0.45 -3.77 11.06
CA PRO A 74 0.15 -5.06 11.32
C PRO A 74 1.38 -4.95 12.22
N GLU A 75 1.45 -5.80 13.23
CA GLU A 75 2.59 -5.88 14.14
C GLU A 75 3.89 -6.16 13.36
N GLY A 76 4.95 -5.42 13.70
CA GLY A 76 6.26 -5.57 13.07
C GLY A 76 6.43 -4.82 11.74
N ILE A 77 5.42 -4.12 11.25
CA ILE A 77 5.57 -3.14 10.16
C ILE A 77 5.74 -1.75 10.76
N ASN A 78 6.88 -1.11 10.50
CA ASN A 78 7.13 0.26 10.93
C ASN A 78 6.53 1.27 9.91
N PHE A 79 5.53 2.03 10.36
CA PHE A 79 4.83 3.09 9.61
C PHE A 79 5.38 4.50 9.88
N GLU A 80 6.41 4.65 10.70
CA GLU A 80 7.11 5.93 10.88
C GLU A 80 7.78 6.38 9.58
N ASP A 81 8.02 7.68 9.46
CA ASP A 81 8.64 8.27 8.28
C ASP A 81 10.03 7.69 8.00
N THR A 82 10.77 7.29 9.05
CA THR A 82 12.12 6.72 8.95
C THR A 82 12.26 5.43 9.75
N ASP A 83 13.24 4.61 9.37
CA ASP A 83 13.66 3.44 10.14
C ASP A 83 15.18 3.36 10.19
N ALA A 84 15.74 3.14 11.38
CA ALA A 84 17.19 3.12 11.58
C ALA A 84 17.93 2.08 10.73
N ASN A 85 17.23 1.03 10.28
CA ASN A 85 17.78 -0.03 9.46
C ASN A 85 17.38 0.07 7.98
N GLU A 86 16.71 1.16 7.56
CA GLU A 86 16.29 1.30 6.16
C GLU A 86 17.46 1.49 5.22
N LYS A 87 17.31 0.96 4.01
CA LYS A 87 18.30 1.12 2.95
C LYS A 87 17.60 1.61 1.69
N MET A 88 18.07 2.71 1.13
CA MET A 88 17.59 3.20 -0.15
C MET A 88 17.83 2.14 -1.25
N ILE A 89 16.83 1.97 -2.10
CA ILE A 89 16.84 1.07 -3.25
C ILE A 89 17.06 1.93 -4.49
N GLU A 90 18.16 1.67 -5.19
CA GLU A 90 18.38 2.25 -6.51
C GLU A 90 17.35 1.70 -7.50
N ARG A 91 16.69 2.62 -8.19
CA ARG A 91 15.67 2.29 -9.18
C ARG A 91 16.30 2.27 -10.56
N ASP A 92 16.33 1.09 -11.17
CA ASP A 92 16.67 0.96 -12.59
C ASP A 92 15.43 1.11 -13.47
N ASN A 93 15.66 1.54 -14.73
CA ASN A 93 14.64 1.62 -15.78
C ASN A 93 14.38 0.25 -16.44
N LEU A 94 14.39 -0.82 -15.64
CA LEU A 94 14.09 -2.18 -16.09
C LEU A 94 12.68 -2.58 -15.64
N SER A 95 11.94 -3.23 -16.52
CA SER A 95 10.69 -3.89 -16.18
C SER A 95 10.54 -5.19 -16.94
N ILE A 96 9.85 -6.16 -16.35
CA ILE A 96 9.54 -7.44 -16.98
C ILE A 96 8.03 -7.67 -16.98
N ILE A 97 7.53 -8.36 -17.98
CA ILE A 97 6.13 -8.80 -18.02
C ILE A 97 6.10 -10.28 -17.65
N PHE A 98 5.40 -10.61 -16.57
CA PHE A 98 5.23 -11.98 -16.12
C PHE A 98 3.78 -12.21 -15.67
N SER A 99 3.15 -13.27 -16.19
CA SER A 99 1.74 -13.61 -15.90
C SER A 99 0.76 -12.45 -16.05
N GLY A 100 0.96 -11.58 -17.05
CA GLY A 100 0.11 -10.40 -17.28
C GLY A 100 0.34 -9.24 -16.31
N HIS A 101 1.40 -9.29 -15.49
CA HIS A 101 1.81 -8.22 -14.59
C HIS A 101 3.10 -7.58 -15.09
N THR A 102 3.14 -6.24 -15.10
CA THR A 102 4.40 -5.49 -15.22
C THR A 102 5.07 -5.44 -13.86
N LEU A 103 6.25 -6.05 -13.76
CA LEU A 103 7.05 -6.12 -12.55
C LEU A 103 8.30 -5.24 -12.68
N LYS A 104 8.64 -4.53 -11.60
CA LYS A 104 9.89 -3.80 -11.46
C LYS A 104 10.81 -4.59 -10.51
N PRO A 105 12.02 -4.98 -10.95
CA PRO A 105 13.01 -5.53 -10.05
C PRO A 105 13.54 -4.44 -9.13
N LEU A 106 13.69 -4.77 -7.85
CA LEU A 106 14.29 -3.96 -6.82
C LEU A 106 15.48 -4.74 -6.25
N GLN A 107 16.67 -4.14 -6.28
CA GLN A 107 17.84 -4.74 -5.65
C GLN A 107 17.83 -4.46 -4.15
N THR A 108 17.69 -5.52 -3.38
CA THR A 108 17.61 -5.46 -1.91
C THR A 108 18.80 -6.19 -1.27
N ARG A 109 18.97 -6.07 0.06
CA ARG A 109 20.05 -6.76 0.78
C ARG A 109 19.99 -8.28 0.68
N ARG A 110 18.83 -8.84 0.32
CA ARG A 110 18.60 -10.30 0.20
C ARG A 110 18.51 -10.78 -1.25
N GLY A 111 18.82 -9.93 -2.23
CA GLY A 111 18.77 -10.26 -3.66
C GLY A 111 17.76 -9.40 -4.41
N LEU A 112 17.04 -9.99 -5.35
CA LEU A 112 16.03 -9.28 -6.15
C LEU A 112 14.63 -9.52 -5.58
N VAL A 113 13.91 -8.44 -5.34
CA VAL A 113 12.46 -8.45 -5.06
C VAL A 113 11.74 -7.81 -6.23
N PHE A 114 10.54 -8.28 -6.57
CA PHE A 114 9.74 -7.70 -7.63
C PHE A 114 8.49 -7.04 -7.05
N ILE A 115 8.24 -5.80 -7.45
CA ILE A 115 6.98 -5.12 -7.18
C ILE A 115 6.17 -4.97 -8.45
N GLN A 116 4.84 -5.06 -8.36
CA GLN A 116 3.99 -4.76 -9.51
C GLN A 116 3.92 -3.25 -9.72
N SER A 117 4.15 -2.78 -10.94
CA SER A 117 4.14 -1.34 -11.28
C SER A 117 2.84 -0.63 -10.89
N ARG A 118 1.70 -1.35 -10.89
CA ARG A 118 0.39 -0.79 -10.50
C ARG A 118 0.39 -0.24 -9.07
N TYR A 119 1.21 -0.79 -8.18
CA TYR A 119 1.30 -0.36 -6.78
C TYR A 119 1.97 1.00 -6.62
N LEU A 120 2.64 1.52 -7.66
CA LEU A 120 3.17 2.87 -7.68
C LEU A 120 2.20 3.89 -8.30
N SER A 121 1.04 3.44 -8.79
CA SER A 121 0.06 4.33 -9.44
C SER A 121 -0.57 5.39 -8.52
N PRO A 122 -0.69 5.22 -7.19
CA PRO A 122 -1.18 6.29 -6.32
C PRO A 122 -0.20 7.45 -6.12
N VAL A 123 1.07 7.25 -6.47
CA VAL A 123 2.16 8.24 -6.36
C VAL A 123 2.76 8.56 -7.73
N SER A 124 1.99 8.33 -8.80
CA SER A 124 2.45 8.51 -10.18
C SER A 124 2.93 9.93 -10.50
N ASP A 125 2.36 10.92 -9.80
CA ASP A 125 2.66 12.35 -9.91
C ASP A 125 4.05 12.75 -9.40
N VAL A 126 4.66 11.92 -8.55
CA VAL A 126 5.96 12.17 -7.94
C VAL A 126 6.98 11.08 -8.26
N LEU A 127 6.72 10.23 -9.27
CA LEU A 127 7.55 9.07 -9.57
C LEU A 127 9.02 9.37 -9.86
N ASP A 128 9.33 10.56 -10.39
CA ASP A 128 10.69 10.97 -10.75
C ASP A 128 11.54 11.35 -9.53
N VAL A 129 10.88 11.72 -8.43
CA VAL A 129 11.52 12.07 -7.15
C VAL A 129 11.21 11.06 -6.04
N LEU A 130 10.42 10.02 -6.34
CA LEU A 130 10.04 8.98 -5.40
C LEU A 130 11.23 8.05 -5.14
N GLU A 131 11.67 8.06 -3.90
CA GLU A 131 12.65 7.11 -3.37
C GLU A 131 11.94 5.86 -2.86
N LEU A 132 12.61 4.71 -2.94
CA LEU A 132 12.11 3.48 -2.34
C LEU A 132 13.14 3.00 -1.32
N TYR A 133 12.66 2.47 -0.21
CA TYR A 133 13.52 1.96 0.85
C TYR A 133 13.14 0.52 1.21
N GLU A 134 14.16 -0.30 1.42
CA GLU A 134 14.03 -1.64 2.00
C GLU A 134 14.08 -1.51 3.52
N ARG A 135 13.01 -1.95 4.19
CA ARG A 135 12.94 -2.16 5.64
C ARG A 135 12.73 -3.64 5.94
N PHE A 136 12.86 -4.01 7.21
CA PHE A 136 12.70 -5.38 7.69
C PHE A 136 11.76 -5.44 8.87
N THR A 137 10.87 -6.43 8.87
CA THR A 137 10.13 -6.78 10.08
C THR A 137 11.10 -7.32 11.14
N PRO A 138 10.72 -7.35 12.44
CA PRO A 138 11.54 -7.97 13.49
C PRO A 138 11.95 -9.42 13.19
N ASN A 139 11.14 -10.14 12.40
CA ASN A 139 11.41 -11.52 11.98
C ASN A 139 12.30 -11.62 10.73
N GLY A 140 12.80 -10.50 10.21
CA GLY A 140 13.72 -10.45 9.06
C GLY A 140 13.06 -10.55 7.69
N THR A 141 11.74 -10.35 7.59
CA THR A 141 11.04 -10.29 6.29
C THR A 141 11.20 -8.89 5.69
N PRO A 142 11.73 -8.75 4.46
CA PRO A 142 11.85 -7.45 3.82
C PRO A 142 10.48 -6.91 3.39
N TYR A 143 10.30 -5.60 3.52
CA TYR A 143 9.18 -4.87 2.93
C TYR A 143 9.68 -3.54 2.35
N ILE A 144 8.91 -3.01 1.40
CA ILE A 144 9.29 -1.83 0.63
C ILE A 144 8.41 -0.67 1.07
N VAL A 145 9.04 0.46 1.35
CA VAL A 145 8.36 1.74 1.61
C VAL A 145 8.77 2.76 0.54
N ALA A 146 7.93 3.78 0.36
CA ALA A 146 8.08 4.85 -0.61
C ALA A 146 7.86 6.19 0.10
#